data_AF-A0A3M0L275-F1
#
_entry.id   AF-A0A3M0L275-F1
#
_cell.length_a   1.000
_cell.length_b   1.000
_cell.length_c   1.000
_cell.angle_alpha   90.00
_cell.angle_beta   90.00
_cell.angle_gamma   90.00
#
_symmetry.space_group_name_H-M   'P 1'
#
loop_
_entity.id
_entity.type
_entity.pdbx_description
1 polymer ?
#
loop_
_entity_poly.entity_id
_entity_poly.type
_entity_poly.pdbx_seq_one_letter_code
_entity_poly.pdbx_strand_id
1 'polypeptide(L)'
;MAVAEIVFSKDINTRNPDLVPCTPVMWRKLVRLGPQEYSSALAIMKRDETEETVLDMAKKLRTYADAVHGPTHARIAALKTQVRRLADKMEENHKELKQDILQISAVQVRGSGTTRKRSLDREGKGIPRAKL
;
A
#
# COMPACT_ATOMS: atom_id res chain seq x y z
N MET A 1 18.83 18.05 -15.33
CA MET A 1 18.42 19.38 -15.80
C MET A 1 17.22 19.85 -15.01
N ALA A 2 17.29 21.04 -14.42
CA ALA A 2 16.16 21.62 -13.71
C ALA A 2 15.10 22.07 -14.73
N VAL A 3 13.82 21.89 -14.43
CA VAL A 3 12.69 22.33 -15.29
C VAL A 3 12.82 23.81 -15.71
N ALA A 4 13.46 24.62 -14.86
CA ALA A 4 13.78 26.02 -15.11
C ALA A 4 14.68 26.25 -16.35
N GLU A 5 15.69 25.42 -16.58
CA GLU A 5 16.66 25.60 -17.69
C GLU A 5 16.05 25.24 -19.06
N ILE A 6 15.04 24.37 -19.09
CA ILE A 6 14.43 23.85 -20.32
C ILE A 6 13.31 24.79 -20.81
N VAL A 7 12.51 25.32 -19.87
CA VAL A 7 11.34 26.15 -20.17
C VAL A 7 11.72 27.63 -20.32
N PHE A 8 12.59 28.14 -19.46
CA PHE A 8 12.97 29.55 -19.41
C PHE A 8 14.37 29.66 -20.03
N SER A 9 14.48 30.41 -21.12
CA SER A 9 15.74 30.61 -21.85
C SER A 9 16.89 31.12 -20.95
N LYS A 10 18.10 31.16 -21.51
CA LYS A 10 19.42 31.49 -20.91
C LYS A 10 19.54 32.79 -20.07
N ASP A 11 18.46 33.53 -19.84
CA ASP A 11 18.39 34.89 -19.27
C ASP A 11 17.97 34.92 -17.78
N ILE A 12 17.95 33.77 -17.11
CA ILE A 12 17.66 33.64 -15.66
C ILE A 12 18.83 34.07 -14.75
N ASN A 13 19.94 34.54 -15.32
CA ASN A 13 21.21 34.67 -14.57
C ASN A 13 21.32 35.93 -13.69
N THR A 14 20.33 36.84 -13.70
CA THR A 14 20.35 38.05 -12.85
C THR A 14 19.01 38.43 -12.22
N ARG A 15 17.89 37.80 -12.60
CA ARG A 15 16.54 38.16 -12.14
C ARG A 15 15.88 36.97 -11.45
N ASN A 16 15.12 37.23 -10.38
CA ASN A 16 14.35 36.19 -9.69
C ASN A 16 13.45 35.45 -10.71
N PRO A 17 13.66 34.15 -10.95
CA PRO A 17 12.92 33.39 -11.96
C PRO A 17 11.42 33.33 -11.65
N ASP A 18 11.04 33.39 -10.39
CA ASP A 18 9.63 33.33 -9.95
C ASP A 18 8.80 34.52 -10.45
N LEU A 19 9.45 35.67 -10.66
CA LEU A 19 8.79 36.92 -11.07
C LEU A 19 8.81 37.15 -12.59
N VAL A 20 9.38 36.22 -13.36
CA VAL A 20 9.44 36.34 -14.82
C VAL A 20 8.02 36.16 -15.38
N PRO A 21 7.52 37.10 -16.21
CA PRO A 21 6.22 36.92 -16.87
C PRO A 21 6.22 35.68 -17.77
N CYS A 22 5.15 34.89 -17.69
CA CYS A 22 5.06 33.64 -18.42
C CYS A 22 4.69 33.91 -19.89
N THR A 23 5.66 33.79 -20.80
CA THR A 23 5.42 34.10 -22.22
C THR A 23 4.64 32.97 -22.94
N PRO A 24 3.93 33.27 -24.05
CA PRO A 24 3.29 32.24 -24.88
C PRO A 24 4.25 31.17 -25.43
N VAL A 25 5.53 31.52 -25.60
CA VAL A 25 6.57 30.56 -26.04
C VAL A 25 6.87 29.56 -24.95
N MET A 26 6.98 30.02 -23.71
CA MET A 26 7.22 29.16 -22.54
C MET A 26 6.03 28.24 -22.28
N TRP A 27 4.80 28.72 -22.46
CA TRP A 27 3.60 27.88 -22.36
C TRP A 27 3.56 26.74 -23.38
N ARG A 28 3.84 27.06 -24.66
CA ARG A 28 3.92 26.02 -25.71
C ARG A 28 5.00 24.98 -25.42
N LYS A 29 6.14 25.39 -24.86
CA LYS A 29 7.17 24.46 -24.41
C LYS A 29 6.67 23.57 -23.28
N LEU A 30 6.01 24.13 -22.27
CA LEU A 30 5.47 23.36 -21.16
C LEU A 30 4.45 22.30 -21.63
N VAL A 31 3.49 22.69 -22.47
CA VAL A 31 2.49 21.76 -23.04
C VAL A 31 3.16 20.63 -23.82
N ARG A 32 4.24 20.94 -24.56
CA ARG A 32 4.96 19.95 -25.38
C ARG A 32 5.89 19.03 -24.58
N LEU A 33 6.44 19.52 -23.46
CA LEU A 33 7.36 18.77 -22.60
C LEU A 33 6.66 18.00 -21.49
N GLY A 34 5.42 18.36 -21.18
CA GLY A 34 4.60 17.65 -20.21
C GLY A 34 4.24 16.23 -20.66
N PRO A 35 4.01 15.30 -19.72
CA PRO A 35 3.40 14.01 -20.02
C PRO A 35 2.10 14.16 -20.82
N GLN A 36 1.88 13.27 -21.78
CA GLN A 36 0.76 13.34 -22.72
C GLN A 36 -0.60 13.37 -22.00
N GLU A 37 -0.68 12.71 -20.85
CA GLU A 37 -1.86 12.64 -19.98
C GLU A 37 -2.24 14.02 -19.42
N TYR A 38 -1.27 14.94 -19.30
CA TYR A 38 -1.48 16.29 -18.82
C TYR A 38 -1.68 17.31 -19.94
N SER A 39 -1.35 16.98 -21.19
CA SER A 39 -1.44 17.90 -22.33
C SER A 39 -2.83 18.53 -22.50
N SER A 40 -3.91 17.73 -22.36
CA SER A 40 -5.27 18.24 -22.45
C SER A 40 -5.65 19.15 -21.28
N ALA A 41 -5.20 18.83 -20.06
CA ALA A 41 -5.45 19.66 -18.88
C ALA A 41 -4.67 20.99 -18.96
N LEU A 42 -3.42 20.95 -19.42
CA LEU A 42 -2.61 22.14 -19.68
C LEU A 42 -3.19 23.01 -20.80
N ALA A 43 -3.82 22.41 -21.82
CA ALA A 43 -4.51 23.16 -22.86
C ALA A 43 -5.78 23.88 -22.33
N ILE A 44 -6.46 23.29 -21.34
CA ILE A 44 -7.67 23.84 -20.72
C ILE A 44 -7.33 24.86 -19.62
N MET A 45 -6.17 24.74 -18.96
CA MET A 45 -5.66 25.73 -18.02
C MET A 45 -5.54 27.07 -18.74
N LYS A 46 -6.58 27.89 -18.61
CA LYS A 46 -6.74 29.17 -19.26
C LYS A 46 -5.52 30.02 -18.93
N ARG A 47 -4.89 30.59 -19.96
CA ARG A 47 -4.05 31.77 -19.80
C ARG A 47 -4.98 32.85 -19.27
N ASP A 48 -4.99 33.08 -17.96
CA ASP A 48 -5.57 34.32 -17.47
C ASP A 48 -4.75 35.43 -18.14
N GLU A 49 -5.42 36.34 -18.86
CA GLU A 49 -4.77 37.35 -19.70
C GLU A 49 -3.96 38.37 -18.91
N THR A 50 -3.97 38.25 -17.58
CA THR A 50 -3.04 38.91 -16.68
C THR A 50 -1.61 38.41 -16.93
N GLU A 51 -0.62 39.29 -16.73
CA GLU A 51 0.81 38.98 -16.79
C GLU A 51 1.20 38.01 -15.66
N GLU A 52 0.74 36.76 -15.74
CA GLU A 52 1.02 35.71 -14.75
C GLU A 52 2.51 35.40 -14.73
N THR A 53 3.06 35.33 -13.54
CA THR A 53 4.47 35.01 -13.35
C THR A 53 4.69 33.50 -13.38
N VAL A 54 5.96 33.08 -13.44
CA VAL A 54 6.36 31.68 -13.31
C VAL A 54 5.81 31.06 -12.02
N LEU A 55 5.84 31.82 -10.93
CA LEU A 55 5.38 31.36 -9.63
C LEU A 55 3.86 31.10 -9.63
N ASP A 56 3.09 31.96 -10.28
CA ASP A 56 1.64 31.80 -10.37
C ASP A 56 1.29 30.53 -11.16
N MET A 57 2.02 30.30 -12.25
CA MET A 57 1.87 29.07 -13.02
C MET A 57 2.28 27.82 -12.24
N ALA A 58 3.40 27.88 -11.53
CA ALA A 58 3.85 26.78 -10.68
C ALA A 58 2.84 26.43 -9.58
N LYS A 59 2.19 27.45 -8.98
CA LYS A 59 1.11 27.24 -8.01
C LYS A 59 -0.09 26.55 -8.64
N LYS A 60 -0.55 27.00 -9.82
CA LYS A 60 -1.67 26.38 -10.53
C LYS A 60 -1.40 24.91 -10.87
N LEU A 61 -0.20 24.62 -11.38
CA LEU A 61 0.23 23.25 -11.71
C LEU A 61 0.29 22.37 -10.46
N ARG A 62 0.79 22.90 -9.34
CA ARG A 62 0.81 22.19 -8.06
C ARG A 62 -0.60 21.87 -7.57
N THR A 63 -1.51 22.84 -7.58
CA THR A 63 -2.92 22.62 -7.21
C THR A 63 -3.57 21.55 -8.08
N TYR A 64 -3.31 21.57 -9.40
CA TYR A 64 -3.82 20.54 -10.30
C TYR A 64 -3.25 19.16 -9.97
N ALA A 65 -1.93 19.05 -9.78
CA ALA A 65 -1.29 17.80 -9.41
C ALA A 65 -1.83 17.26 -8.08
N ASP A 66 -2.02 18.12 -7.08
CA ASP A 66 -2.60 17.76 -5.79
C ASP A 66 -4.05 17.31 -5.92
N ALA A 67 -4.85 17.94 -6.78
CA ALA A 67 -6.23 17.54 -7.04
C ALA A 67 -6.33 16.16 -7.74
N VAL A 68 -5.44 15.89 -8.69
CA VAL A 68 -5.40 14.61 -9.43
C VAL A 68 -4.85 13.48 -8.55
N HIS A 69 -3.78 13.73 -7.80
CA HIS A 69 -3.07 12.69 -7.05
C HIS A 69 -3.52 12.57 -5.60
N GLY A 70 -4.12 13.61 -5.02
CA GLY A 70 -4.59 13.64 -3.64
C GLY A 70 -5.53 12.48 -3.27
N PRO A 71 -6.60 12.21 -4.05
CA PRO A 71 -7.48 11.06 -3.80
C PRO A 71 -6.74 9.71 -3.83
N THR A 72 -5.80 9.57 -4.76
CA THR A 72 -4.97 8.35 -4.86
C THR A 72 -4.07 8.18 -3.65
N HIS A 73 -3.38 9.24 -3.21
CA HIS A 73 -2.57 9.21 -1.99
C HIS A 73 -3.40 8.90 -0.75
N ALA A 74 -4.59 9.49 -0.62
CA ALA A 74 -5.51 9.19 0.48
C ALA A 74 -5.93 7.72 0.48
N ARG A 75 -6.24 7.14 -0.70
CA ARG A 75 -6.59 5.73 -0.83
C ARG A 75 -5.42 4.81 -0.46
N ILE A 76 -4.21 5.13 -0.89
CA ILE A 76 -2.99 4.39 -0.52
C ILE A 76 -2.79 4.43 1.00
N ALA A 77 -2.94 5.59 1.63
CA ALA A 77 -2.80 5.74 3.08
C ALA A 77 -3.87 4.95 3.86
N ALA A 78 -5.12 4.95 3.39
CA ALA A 78 -6.20 4.16 3.96
C ALA A 78 -5.90 2.66 3.86
N LEU A 79 -5.49 2.18 2.69
CA LEU A 79 -5.11 0.78 2.48
C LEU A 79 -3.93 0.38 3.37
N LYS A 80 -2.90 1.21 3.49
CA LYS A 80 -1.76 0.98 4.39
C LYS A 80 -2.20 0.79 5.84
N THR A 81 -3.17 1.59 6.29
CA THR A 81 -3.74 1.48 7.65
C THR A 81 -4.54 0.20 7.82
N GLN A 82 -5.35 -0.18 6.82
CA GLN A 82 -6.12 -1.44 6.85
C GLN A 82 -5.21 -2.66 6.90
N VAL A 83 -4.15 -2.69 6.08
CA VAL A 83 -3.16 -3.78 6.07
C VAL A 83 -2.47 -3.90 7.42
N ARG A 84 -2.09 -2.78 8.05
CA ARG A 84 -1.48 -2.81 9.39
C ARG A 84 -2.44 -3.42 10.42
N ARG A 85 -3.69 -2.98 10.44
CA ARG A 85 -4.72 -3.54 11.34
C ARG A 85 -4.96 -5.04 11.11
N LEU A 86 -4.91 -5.49 9.85
CA LEU A 86 -5.04 -6.90 9.52
C LEU A 86 -3.85 -7.71 10.04
N ALA A 87 -2.63 -7.19 9.89
CA ALA A 87 -1.43 -7.82 10.42
C ALA A 87 -1.48 -7.94 11.95
N ASP A 88 -1.90 -6.89 12.65
CA ASP A 88 -2.04 -6.89 14.11
C ASP A 88 -3.05 -7.96 14.58
N LYS A 89 -4.20 -8.07 13.91
CA LYS A 89 -5.21 -9.10 14.21
C LYS A 89 -4.70 -10.52 13.93
N MET A 90 -3.93 -10.71 12.86
CA MET A 90 -3.35 -12.01 12.52
C MET A 90 -2.34 -12.45 13.59
N GLU A 91 -1.55 -11.52 14.11
CA GLU A 91 -0.61 -11.78 15.21
C GLU A 91 -1.33 -12.13 16.52
N GLU A 92 -2.44 -11.45 16.83
CA GLU A 92 -3.29 -11.77 17.99
C GLU A 92 -3.90 -13.17 17.87
N ASN A 93 -4.56 -13.46 16.75
CA ASN A 93 -5.14 -14.78 16.48
C ASN A 93 -4.08 -15.89 16.56
N HIS A 94 -2.86 -15.64 16.07
CA HIS A 94 -1.76 -16.61 16.16
C HIS A 94 -1.35 -16.91 17.60
N LYS A 95 -1.37 -15.91 18.49
CA LYS A 95 -1.10 -16.09 19.91
C LYS A 95 -2.21 -16.89 20.60
N GLU A 96 -3.46 -16.56 20.32
CA GLU A 96 -4.63 -17.28 20.86
C GLU A 96 -4.63 -18.75 20.41
N LEU A 97 -4.49 -19.00 19.09
CA LEU A 97 -4.40 -20.35 18.53
C LEU A 97 -3.28 -21.17 19.18
N LYS A 98 -2.10 -20.58 19.41
CA LYS A 98 -1.01 -21.24 20.13
C LYS A 98 -1.40 -21.62 21.56
N GLN A 99 -2.08 -20.74 22.28
CA GLN A 99 -2.54 -21.04 23.64
C GLN A 99 -3.59 -22.15 23.66
N ASP A 100 -4.56 -22.11 22.75
CA ASP A 100 -5.61 -23.12 22.65
C ASP A 100 -5.02 -24.51 22.35
N ILE A 101 -4.08 -24.59 21.41
CA ILE A 101 -3.39 -25.85 21.08
C ILE A 101 -2.64 -26.41 22.29
N LEU A 102 -1.98 -25.56 23.08
CA LEU A 102 -1.29 -25.98 24.30
C LEU A 102 -2.27 -26.53 25.34
N GLN A 103 -3.41 -25.89 25.54
CA GLN A 103 -4.45 -26.35 26.46
C GLN A 103 -5.03 -27.71 26.03
N ILE A 104 -5.37 -27.86 24.74
CA ILE A 104 -5.89 -29.12 24.19
C ILE A 104 -4.88 -30.25 24.40
N SER A 105 -3.59 -29.99 24.10
CA SER A 105 -2.51 -30.97 24.28
C SER A 105 -2.36 -31.39 25.74
N ALA A 106 -2.44 -30.44 26.68
CA ALA A 106 -2.38 -30.73 28.11
C ALA A 106 -3.55 -31.59 28.60
N VAL A 107 -4.77 -31.34 28.10
CA VAL A 107 -5.96 -32.16 28.40
C VAL A 107 -5.80 -33.57 27.85
N GLN A 108 -5.30 -33.74 26.62
CA GLN A 108 -5.09 -35.05 26.00
C GLN A 108 -4.06 -35.91 26.76
N VAL A 109 -2.97 -35.30 27.25
CA VAL A 109 -1.98 -36.00 28.09
C VAL A 109 -2.61 -36.48 29.41
N ARG A 110 -3.45 -35.65 30.05
CA ARG A 110 -4.14 -36.04 31.30
C ARG A 110 -5.20 -37.13 31.08
N GLY A 111 -5.91 -37.09 29.95
CA GLY A 111 -6.88 -38.12 29.56
C GLY A 111 -6.25 -39.46 29.15
N SER A 112 -5.03 -39.45 28.60
CA SER A 112 -4.31 -40.69 28.23
C SER A 112 -3.80 -41.49 29.45
N GLY A 113 -3.80 -40.93 30.65
CA GLY A 113 -3.33 -41.60 31.87
C GLY A 113 -4.33 -42.54 32.53
N THR A 114 -5.61 -42.53 32.13
CA THR A 114 -6.68 -43.34 32.78
C THR A 114 -7.03 -44.63 32.05
N THR A 115 -6.48 -44.90 30.87
CA THR A 115 -6.55 -46.24 30.25
C THR A 115 -5.38 -47.10 30.73
N ARG A 116 -5.29 -47.29 32.05
CA ARG A 116 -4.34 -48.23 32.65
C ARG A 116 -4.87 -49.65 32.38
N LYS A 117 -4.17 -50.35 31.48
CA LYS A 117 -4.24 -51.79 31.18
C LYS A 117 -4.98 -52.61 32.25
N ARG A 118 -6.20 -53.09 31.96
CA ARG A 118 -6.66 -54.36 32.51
C ARG A 118 -6.02 -55.45 31.67
N SER A 119 -4.91 -55.98 32.15
CA SER A 119 -4.46 -57.33 31.80
C SER A 119 -5.59 -58.30 32.10
N LEU A 120 -6.28 -58.77 31.06
CA LEU A 120 -7.12 -59.96 31.16
C LEU A 120 -6.17 -61.17 31.17
N ASP A 121 -5.61 -61.43 32.34
CA ASP A 121 -5.14 -62.76 32.68
C ASP A 121 -6.38 -63.64 32.86
N ARG A 122 -6.73 -64.39 31.82
CA ARG A 122 -7.69 -65.48 31.90
C ARG A 122 -7.08 -66.70 31.23
N GLU A 123 -6.29 -67.35 32.07
CA GLU A 123 -6.09 -68.79 32.20
C GLU A 123 -7.11 -69.68 31.44
N GLY A 124 -6.56 -70.72 30.82
CA GLY A 124 -7.14 -71.40 29.67
C GLY A 124 -8.38 -72.26 29.91
N LYS A 125 -8.99 -72.64 28.78
CA LYS A 125 -9.62 -73.94 28.55
C LYS A 125 -9.79 -74.14 27.04
N GLY A 126 -9.25 -75.26 26.56
CA GLY A 126 -9.09 -75.56 25.14
C GLY A 126 -10.40 -75.84 24.39
N ILE A 127 -10.31 -75.73 23.06
CA ILE A 127 -11.31 -76.20 22.10
C ILE A 127 -10.68 -77.39 21.38
N PRO A 128 -11.31 -78.59 21.33
CA PRO A 128 -10.73 -79.73 20.62
C PRO A 128 -10.82 -79.52 19.12
N ARG A 129 -9.71 -79.74 18.42
CA ARG A 129 -9.68 -79.89 16.96
C ARG A 129 -10.42 -81.18 16.58
N ALA A 130 -11.47 -81.05 15.77
CA ALA A 130 -12.01 -82.17 15.02
C ALA A 130 -10.98 -82.58 13.93
N LYS A 131 -10.63 -83.86 13.89
CA LYS A 131 -10.03 -84.51 12.72
C LYS A 131 -11.13 -85.26 11.98
N LEU A 132 -11.02 -85.29 10.65
CA LEU A 132 -11.73 -86.19 9.73
C LEU A 132 -11.80 -87.62 10.25
#